data_AF-A0A1B6CUY2-F1
#
_entry.id   AF-A0A1B6CUY2-F1
#
_cell.length_a   1.000
_cell.length_b   1.000
_cell.length_c   1.000
_cell.angle_alpha   90.00
_cell.angle_beta   90.00
_cell.angle_gamma   90.00
#
_symmetry.space_group_name_H-M   'P 1'
#
loop_
_entity.id
_entity.type
_entity.pdbx_description
1 polymer ?
#
loop_
_entity_poly.entity_id
_entity_poly.type
_entity_poly.pdbx_seq_one_letter_code
_entity_poly.pdbx_strand_id
1 'polypeptide(L)'
;RVKYTDVEIMTWGIVFRELHNLYKQYACREYLENWPELVKYCGYREDNIPQLQDLNIFLKRKTGFQLRPVAGYLSPRDFLSGLAFRVFHCTQYIRHSSDPYYTPEPDCCHELLGHMPLLANPSFALFSQELGLSSLGASDSDVEKLATLYFFTVEFGLCKQDGQLKVYGAGLLSSVAELQHAINSQEKIKKFDPELTCNEECIITAYQNAYYYTDSFQEATEKMRAFAATIQ
;
A
#
# COMPACT_ATOMS: atom_id res chain seq x y z
N ARG A 1 19.20 6.24 11.04
CA ARG A 1 19.13 4.76 10.96
C ARG A 1 18.66 4.24 12.30
N VAL A 2 17.96 3.11 12.32
CA VAL A 2 17.43 2.45 13.53
C VAL A 2 18.15 1.13 13.71
N LYS A 3 18.63 0.84 14.92
CA LYS A 3 19.17 -0.48 15.28
C LYS A 3 18.04 -1.31 15.89
N TYR A 4 17.42 -2.15 15.08
CA TYR A 4 16.41 -3.10 15.54
C TYR A 4 17.06 -4.18 16.41
N THR A 5 16.30 -4.66 17.40
CA THR A 5 16.67 -5.76 18.29
C THR A 5 16.50 -7.11 17.61
N ASP A 6 17.07 -8.16 18.20
CA ASP A 6 16.96 -9.52 17.66
C ASP A 6 15.50 -10.02 17.61
N VAL A 7 14.68 -9.62 18.59
CA VAL A 7 13.24 -9.95 18.64
C VAL A 7 12.47 -9.29 17.50
N GLU A 8 12.79 -8.03 17.21
CA GLU A 8 12.18 -7.28 16.10
C GLU A 8 12.60 -7.88 14.75
N ILE A 9 13.88 -8.20 14.57
CA ILE A 9 14.37 -8.85 13.34
C ILE A 9 13.70 -10.22 13.16
N MET A 10 13.53 -11.00 14.23
CA MET A 10 12.84 -12.29 14.17
C MET A 10 11.36 -12.12 13.78
N THR A 11 10.67 -11.13 14.35
CA THR A 11 9.28 -10.80 14.01
C THR A 11 9.14 -10.46 12.53
N TRP A 12 10.03 -9.60 12.01
CA TRP A 12 10.11 -9.29 10.59
C TRP A 12 10.34 -10.54 9.74
N GLY A 13 11.30 -11.40 10.10
CA GLY A 13 11.63 -12.59 9.34
C GLY A 13 10.47 -13.58 9.21
N ILE A 14 9.65 -13.71 10.26
CA ILE A 14 8.41 -14.52 10.21
C ILE A 14 7.44 -13.97 9.15
N VAL A 15 7.14 -12.66 9.22
CA VAL A 15 6.22 -11.99 8.29
C VAL A 15 6.75 -12.03 6.85
N PHE A 16 8.03 -11.73 6.67
CA PHE A 16 8.73 -11.72 5.38
C PHE A 16 8.63 -13.07 4.67
N ARG A 17 8.93 -14.17 5.38
CA ARG A 17 8.93 -15.53 4.80
C ARG A 17 7.54 -15.94 4.33
N GLU A 18 6.53 -15.78 5.18
CA GLU A 18 5.17 -16.23 4.85
C GLU A 18 4.58 -15.43 3.70
N LEU A 19 4.73 -14.10 3.72
CA LEU A 19 4.23 -13.24 2.65
C LEU A 19 4.98 -13.48 1.32
N HIS A 20 6.29 -13.67 1.35
CA HIS A 20 7.06 -13.93 0.13
C HIS A 20 6.64 -15.23 -0.58
N ASN A 21 6.16 -16.23 0.16
CA ASN A 21 5.57 -17.43 -0.45
C ASN A 21 4.24 -17.11 -1.17
N LEU A 22 3.41 -16.26 -0.58
CA LEU A 22 2.13 -15.84 -1.15
C LEU A 22 2.30 -14.92 -2.37
N TYR A 23 3.29 -14.02 -2.35
CA TYR A 23 3.50 -13.06 -3.44
C TYR A 23 3.67 -13.72 -4.81
N LYS A 24 4.39 -14.85 -4.86
CA LYS A 24 4.64 -15.58 -6.11
C LYS A 24 3.37 -15.97 -6.85
N GLN A 25 2.27 -16.16 -6.13
CA GLN A 25 0.99 -16.56 -6.69
C GLN A 25 0.03 -15.37 -6.83
N TYR A 26 0.00 -14.49 -5.82
CA TYR A 26 -1.09 -13.53 -5.67
C TYR A 26 -0.69 -12.07 -5.91
N ALA A 27 0.58 -11.69 -5.74
CA ALA A 27 0.99 -10.30 -5.98
C ALA A 27 0.93 -9.97 -7.48
N CYS A 28 0.63 -8.71 -7.79
CA CYS A 28 0.66 -8.21 -9.16
C CYS A 28 2.09 -8.22 -9.73
N ARG A 29 2.19 -8.23 -11.05
CA ARG A 29 3.47 -8.27 -11.77
C ARG A 29 4.40 -7.11 -11.37
N GLU A 30 3.88 -5.90 -11.25
CA GLU A 30 4.63 -4.69 -10.94
C GLU A 30 5.29 -4.75 -9.56
N TYR A 31 4.64 -5.42 -8.60
CA TYR A 31 5.22 -5.71 -7.28
C TYR A 31 6.42 -6.64 -7.43
N LEU A 32 6.24 -7.76 -8.14
CA LEU A 32 7.26 -8.80 -8.32
C LEU A 32 8.46 -8.33 -9.15
N GLU A 33 8.25 -7.45 -10.13
CA GLU A 33 9.31 -6.85 -10.95
C GLU A 33 10.30 -6.02 -10.12
N ASN A 34 9.82 -5.32 -9.09
CA ASN A 34 10.66 -4.48 -8.24
C ASN A 34 11.34 -5.26 -7.09
N TRP A 35 10.83 -6.44 -6.76
CA TRP A 35 11.32 -7.24 -5.62
C TRP A 35 12.83 -7.58 -5.69
N PRO A 36 13.41 -8.06 -6.82
CA PRO A 36 14.83 -8.37 -6.89
C PRO A 36 15.73 -7.16 -6.64
N GLU A 37 15.31 -5.96 -7.06
CA GLU A 37 16.06 -4.73 -6.82
C GLU A 37 16.02 -4.31 -5.34
N LEU A 38 14.87 -4.49 -4.67
CA LEU A 38 14.74 -4.24 -3.23
C LEU A 38 15.62 -5.19 -2.41
N VAL A 39 15.69 -6.46 -2.78
CA VAL A 39 16.61 -7.43 -2.15
C VAL A 39 18.06 -6.98 -2.35
N LYS A 40 18.43 -6.62 -3.58
CA LYS A 40 19.80 -6.30 -3.96
C LYS A 40 20.30 -4.97 -3.39
N TYR A 41 19.49 -3.92 -3.43
CA TYR A 41 19.92 -2.54 -3.14
C TYR A 41 19.39 -2.00 -1.80
N CYS A 42 18.28 -2.54 -1.30
CA CYS A 42 17.67 -2.09 -0.04
C CYS A 42 17.79 -3.12 1.09
N GLY A 43 18.34 -4.30 0.81
CA GLY A 43 18.62 -5.33 1.81
C GLY A 43 17.37 -6.05 2.30
N TYR A 44 16.35 -6.22 1.45
CA TYR A 44 15.16 -7.02 1.78
C TYR A 44 15.58 -8.49 1.97
N ARG A 45 15.67 -8.91 3.22
CA ARG A 45 16.01 -10.29 3.61
C ARG A 45 15.29 -10.64 4.90
N GLU A 46 15.10 -11.93 5.11
CA GLU A 46 14.47 -12.46 6.32
C GLU A 46 15.21 -12.03 7.60
N ASP A 47 16.54 -11.90 7.54
CA ASP A 47 17.42 -11.58 8.65
C ASP A 47 17.76 -10.08 8.78
N ASN A 48 17.09 -9.21 8.03
CA ASN A 48 17.44 -7.78 7.99
C ASN A 48 16.23 -6.89 7.65
N ILE A 49 15.84 -6.04 8.60
CA ILE A 49 14.84 -4.99 8.37
C ILE A 49 15.48 -3.84 7.56
N PRO A 50 14.97 -3.53 6.36
CA PRO A 50 15.45 -2.42 5.54
C PRO A 50 15.40 -1.07 6.26
N GLN A 51 16.37 -0.20 5.96
CA GLN A 51 16.41 1.14 6.54
C GLN A 51 15.68 2.13 5.64
N LEU A 52 14.79 2.96 6.22
CA LEU A 52 14.03 3.96 5.46
C LEU A 52 14.92 4.89 4.61
N GLN A 53 16.11 5.23 5.08
CA GLN A 53 17.02 6.09 4.32
C GLN A 53 17.49 5.43 3.01
N ASP A 54 17.74 4.12 3.02
CA ASP A 54 18.21 3.40 1.83
C ASP A 54 17.08 3.27 0.81
N LEU A 55 15.87 2.98 1.30
CA LEU A 55 14.65 2.97 0.50
C LEU A 55 14.29 4.35 -0.06
N ASN A 56 14.44 5.41 0.72
CA ASN A 56 14.22 6.78 0.27
C ASN A 56 15.14 7.12 -0.91
N ILE A 57 16.43 6.74 -0.84
CA ILE A 57 17.37 6.95 -1.95
C ILE A 57 16.96 6.11 -3.18
N PHE A 58 16.55 4.86 -2.96
CA PHE A 58 16.10 3.95 -4.01
C PHE A 58 14.85 4.49 -4.74
N LEU A 59 13.79 4.81 -4.00
CA LEU A 59 12.54 5.34 -4.55
C LEU A 59 12.73 6.67 -5.26
N LYS A 60 13.56 7.57 -4.69
CA LYS A 60 13.85 8.86 -5.30
C LYS A 60 14.49 8.71 -6.69
N ARG A 61 15.31 7.67 -6.88
CA ARG A 61 15.91 7.34 -8.18
C ARG A 61 14.93 6.65 -9.13
N LYS A 62 14.06 5.76 -8.63
CA LYS A 62 13.14 4.96 -9.45
C LYS A 62 11.95 5.78 -9.95
N THR A 63 11.30 6.51 -9.05
CA THR A 63 10.03 7.20 -9.31
C THR A 63 9.97 8.60 -8.71
N GLY A 64 11.04 9.09 -8.09
CA GLY A 64 11.02 10.39 -7.40
C GLY A 64 10.28 10.38 -6.07
N PHE A 65 9.73 9.24 -5.63
CA PHE A 65 9.14 9.11 -4.30
C PHE A 65 10.18 9.26 -3.20
N GLN A 66 9.78 9.88 -2.11
CA GLN A 66 10.58 10.12 -0.92
C GLN A 66 9.83 9.64 0.31
N LEU A 67 10.57 9.19 1.31
CA LEU A 67 10.00 8.70 2.56
C LEU A 67 10.23 9.71 3.68
N ARG A 68 9.20 9.95 4.48
CA ARG A 68 9.27 10.78 5.68
C ARG A 68 8.85 9.96 6.91
N PRO A 69 9.72 9.80 7.91
CA PRO A 69 9.33 9.12 9.14
C PRO A 69 8.14 9.82 9.80
N VAL A 70 7.17 9.03 10.26
CA VAL A 70 6.02 9.51 11.03
C VAL A 70 5.83 8.66 12.29
N ALA A 71 5.35 9.28 13.36
CA ALA A 71 5.16 8.63 14.65
C ALA A 71 3.90 7.76 14.73
N GLY A 72 2.93 7.98 13.83
CA GLY A 72 1.64 7.31 13.81
C GLY A 72 0.71 7.97 12.78
N TYR A 73 -0.59 7.84 12.96
CA TYR A 73 -1.58 8.37 12.03
C TYR A 73 -1.51 9.89 11.86
N LEU A 74 -1.59 10.32 10.60
CA LEU A 74 -1.85 11.71 10.22
C LEU A 74 -3.32 11.88 9.88
N SER A 75 -3.80 13.13 9.83
CA SER A 75 -5.10 13.39 9.22
C SER A 75 -5.07 12.93 7.75
N PRO A 76 -6.21 12.47 7.18
CA PRO A 76 -6.26 12.09 5.77
C PRO A 76 -5.77 13.21 4.85
N ARG A 77 -6.10 14.47 5.17
CA ARG A 77 -5.63 15.66 4.46
C ARG A 77 -4.12 15.77 4.45
N ASP A 78 -3.47 15.65 5.62
CA ASP A 78 -2.02 15.78 5.72
C ASP A 78 -1.30 14.64 5.02
N PHE A 79 -1.80 13.41 5.17
CA PHE A 79 -1.22 12.24 4.51
C PHE A 79 -1.33 12.34 2.98
N LEU A 80 -2.53 12.57 2.45
CA LEU A 80 -2.78 12.70 1.01
C LEU A 80 -2.01 13.87 0.41
N SER A 81 -1.92 15.00 1.12
CA SER A 81 -1.12 16.14 0.65
C SER A 81 0.35 15.78 0.43
N GLY A 82 0.90 14.85 1.24
CA GLY A 82 2.25 14.32 1.04
C GLY A 82 2.40 13.61 -0.30
N LEU A 83 1.42 12.79 -0.68
CA LEU A 83 1.43 12.04 -1.93
C LEU A 83 1.50 12.95 -3.16
N ALA A 84 0.90 14.14 -3.10
CA ALA A 84 0.97 15.14 -4.17
C ALA A 84 2.42 15.50 -4.55
N PHE A 85 3.32 15.49 -3.57
CA PHE A 85 4.75 15.75 -3.71
C PHE A 85 5.60 14.48 -3.79
N ARG A 86 4.95 13.33 -4.02
CA ARG A 86 5.57 11.99 -3.95
C ARG A 86 6.29 11.78 -2.61
N VAL A 87 5.70 12.26 -1.52
CA VAL A 87 6.20 12.02 -0.16
C VAL A 87 5.27 11.04 0.52
N PHE A 88 5.80 9.86 0.85
CA PHE A 88 5.08 8.84 1.60
C PHE A 88 5.51 8.89 3.08
N HIS A 89 4.53 9.03 3.98
CA HIS A 89 4.77 9.05 5.41
C HIS A 89 4.81 7.61 5.94
N CYS A 90 5.90 7.23 6.59
CA CYS A 90 6.22 5.83 6.87
C CYS A 90 6.56 5.66 8.35
N THR A 91 5.94 4.69 9.01
CA THR A 91 6.32 4.31 10.39
C THR A 91 7.67 3.56 10.39
N GLN A 92 8.32 3.53 11.56
CA GLN A 92 9.62 2.86 11.75
C GLN A 92 9.61 1.78 12.82
N TYR A 93 8.59 1.75 13.68
CA TYR A 93 8.42 0.72 14.70
C TYR A 93 7.91 -0.57 14.06
N ILE A 94 8.13 -1.70 14.72
CA ILE A 94 7.60 -3.00 14.29
C ILE A 94 6.47 -3.43 15.21
N ARG A 95 5.53 -4.22 14.67
CA ARG A 95 4.44 -4.84 15.44
C ARG A 95 4.95 -5.71 16.59
N HIS A 96 4.09 -5.93 17.57
CA HIS A 96 4.42 -6.72 18.75
C HIS A 96 4.65 -8.20 18.38
N SER A 97 5.68 -8.81 18.95
CA SER A 97 6.12 -10.17 18.58
C SER A 97 5.15 -11.30 18.99
N SER A 98 4.15 -11.00 19.84
CA SER A 98 3.16 -12.01 20.27
C SER A 98 2.21 -12.43 19.15
N ASP A 99 1.99 -11.55 18.18
CA ASP A 99 1.14 -11.82 17.02
C ASP A 99 1.76 -11.20 15.75
N PRO A 100 2.75 -11.86 15.13
CA PRO A 100 3.42 -11.32 13.95
C PRO A 100 2.48 -11.23 12.74
N TYR A 101 1.39 -12.02 12.70
CA TYR A 101 0.52 -12.11 11.52
C TYR A 101 -0.59 -11.05 11.49
N TYR A 102 -0.78 -10.32 12.58
CA TYR A 102 -1.81 -9.29 12.69
C TYR A 102 -1.26 -8.02 13.36
N THR A 103 -1.70 -6.86 12.88
CA THR A 103 -1.46 -5.58 13.55
C THR A 103 -2.64 -4.64 13.28
N PRO A 104 -3.18 -3.97 14.31
CA PRO A 104 -4.24 -2.97 14.13
C PRO A 104 -3.71 -1.62 13.60
N GLU A 105 -2.39 -1.43 13.60
CA GLU A 105 -1.73 -0.19 13.18
C GLU A 105 -0.64 -0.49 12.14
N PRO A 106 -0.40 0.42 11.18
CA PRO A 106 0.64 0.25 10.17
C PRO A 106 2.03 0.33 10.81
N ASP A 107 2.69 -0.82 10.93
CA ASP A 107 4.08 -0.92 11.36
C ASP A 107 5.04 -0.94 10.16
N CYS A 108 6.36 -0.94 10.40
CA CYS A 108 7.32 -0.96 9.31
C CYS A 108 7.19 -2.21 8.42
N CYS A 109 6.69 -3.35 8.91
CA CYS A 109 6.38 -4.49 8.04
C CYS A 109 5.36 -4.10 6.97
N HIS A 110 4.27 -3.42 7.37
CA HIS A 110 3.26 -2.90 6.45
C HIS A 110 3.86 -1.96 5.42
N GLU A 111 4.62 -0.96 5.86
CA GLU A 111 5.17 0.04 4.96
C GLU A 111 6.15 -0.58 3.95
N LEU A 112 7.07 -1.39 4.46
CA LEU A 112 8.18 -1.92 3.69
C LEU A 112 7.74 -3.01 2.72
N LEU A 113 6.85 -3.91 3.14
CA LEU A 113 6.39 -5.03 2.33
C LEU A 113 5.14 -4.70 1.53
N GLY A 114 4.27 -3.82 2.01
CA GLY A 114 3.06 -3.43 1.30
C GLY A 114 3.33 -2.36 0.23
N HIS A 115 3.86 -1.20 0.66
CA HIS A 115 3.90 0.00 -0.19
C HIS A 115 5.13 0.10 -1.08
N MET A 116 6.33 -0.12 -0.53
CA MET A 116 7.59 0.22 -1.23
C MET A 116 7.77 -0.44 -2.61
N PRO A 117 7.41 -1.72 -2.83
CA PRO A 117 7.57 -2.36 -4.13
C PRO A 117 6.72 -1.70 -5.23
N LEU A 118 5.55 -1.18 -4.88
CA LEU A 118 4.67 -0.50 -5.83
C LEU A 118 5.01 0.98 -5.98
N LEU A 119 5.46 1.66 -4.93
CA LEU A 119 5.98 3.03 -5.05
C LEU A 119 7.23 3.09 -5.97
N ALA A 120 7.92 1.98 -6.18
CA ALA A 120 9.01 1.85 -7.14
C ALA A 120 8.54 1.66 -8.60
N ASN A 121 7.24 1.46 -8.85
CA ASN A 121 6.65 1.37 -10.18
C ASN A 121 6.17 2.76 -10.66
N PRO A 122 6.57 3.24 -11.86
CA PRO A 122 6.19 4.57 -12.34
C PRO A 122 4.68 4.80 -12.49
N SER A 123 3.92 3.80 -12.95
CA SER A 123 2.47 3.91 -13.15
C SER A 123 1.74 4.01 -11.82
N PHE A 124 2.14 3.18 -10.85
CA PHE A 124 1.58 3.25 -9.51
C PHE A 124 1.97 4.54 -8.78
N ALA A 125 3.23 4.99 -8.91
CA ALA A 125 3.68 6.26 -8.36
C ALA A 125 2.88 7.45 -8.92
N LEU A 126 2.54 7.43 -10.22
CA LEU A 126 1.66 8.44 -10.81
C LEU A 126 0.25 8.36 -10.20
N PHE A 127 -0.33 7.16 -10.14
CA PHE A 127 -1.64 6.93 -9.53
C PHE A 127 -1.73 7.48 -8.10
N SER A 128 -0.76 7.13 -7.24
CA SER A 128 -0.71 7.63 -5.85
C SER A 128 -0.53 9.15 -5.79
N GLN A 129 0.25 9.74 -6.71
CA GLN A 129 0.43 11.19 -6.76
C GLN A 129 -0.87 11.91 -7.15
N GLU A 130 -1.65 11.37 -8.08
CA GLU A 130 -2.91 11.95 -8.53
C GLU A 130 -3.96 12.00 -7.41
N LEU A 131 -4.02 10.97 -6.57
CA LEU A 131 -4.82 10.99 -5.33
C LEU A 131 -4.43 12.18 -4.43
N GLY A 132 -3.12 12.38 -4.23
CA GLY A 132 -2.63 13.49 -3.42
C GLY A 132 -2.91 14.86 -4.04
N LEU A 133 -2.66 15.02 -5.34
CA LEU A 133 -2.95 16.27 -6.07
C LEU A 133 -4.43 16.64 -5.98
N SER A 134 -5.32 15.65 -6.08
CA SER A 134 -6.77 15.85 -5.98
C SER A 134 -7.23 16.29 -4.58
N SER A 135 -6.44 16.01 -3.53
CA SER A 135 -6.74 16.43 -2.15
C SER A 135 -6.37 17.88 -1.85
N LEU A 136 -5.52 18.51 -2.69
CA LEU A 136 -5.01 19.85 -2.43
C LEU A 136 -6.11 20.90 -2.65
N GLY A 137 -6.54 21.55 -1.57
CA GLY A 137 -7.59 22.57 -1.60
C GLY A 137 -9.02 22.02 -1.54
N ALA A 138 -9.20 20.69 -1.64
CA ALA A 138 -10.50 20.04 -1.56
C ALA A 138 -11.19 20.26 -0.21
N SER A 139 -12.52 20.28 -0.20
CA SER A 139 -13.33 20.28 1.02
C SER A 139 -13.03 19.07 1.94
N ASP A 140 -13.35 19.15 3.24
CA ASP A 140 -13.14 18.01 4.16
C ASP A 140 -13.93 16.77 3.73
N SER A 141 -15.17 16.97 3.25
CA SER A 141 -16.01 15.88 2.73
C SER A 141 -15.39 15.21 1.51
N ASP A 142 -14.75 15.97 0.62
CA ASP A 142 -14.11 15.41 -0.56
C ASP A 142 -12.76 14.75 -0.23
N VAL A 143 -12.04 15.26 0.78
CA VAL A 143 -10.88 14.57 1.33
C VAL A 143 -11.25 13.22 1.95
N GLU A 144 -12.38 13.13 2.64
CA GLU A 144 -12.89 11.84 3.16
C GLU A 144 -13.19 10.86 2.04
N LYS A 145 -13.86 11.29 0.96
CA LYS A 145 -14.08 10.46 -0.24
C LYS A 145 -12.77 10.00 -0.85
N LEU A 146 -11.80 10.90 -1.02
CA LEU A 146 -10.47 10.56 -1.56
C LEU A 146 -9.71 9.59 -0.65
N ALA A 147 -9.86 9.71 0.67
CA ALA A 147 -9.29 8.77 1.63
C ALA A 147 -9.91 7.39 1.50
N THR A 148 -11.23 7.28 1.32
CA THR A 148 -11.92 6.01 1.03
C THR A 148 -11.44 5.41 -0.28
N LEU A 149 -11.26 6.23 -1.32
CA LEU A 149 -10.73 5.75 -2.61
C LEU A 149 -9.28 5.28 -2.48
N TYR A 150 -8.44 5.99 -1.73
CA TYR A 150 -7.09 5.54 -1.38
C TYR A 150 -7.13 4.19 -0.64
N PHE A 151 -8.03 4.04 0.33
CA PHE A 151 -8.18 2.82 1.11
C PHE A 151 -8.55 1.61 0.24
N PHE A 152 -9.57 1.72 -0.61
CA PHE A 152 -10.00 0.62 -1.48
C PHE A 152 -9.14 0.41 -2.73
N THR A 153 -8.08 1.21 -2.90
CA THR A 153 -7.10 1.04 -3.97
C THR A 153 -5.71 0.77 -3.40
N VAL A 154 -5.00 1.80 -2.93
CA VAL A 154 -3.63 1.70 -2.42
C VAL A 154 -3.52 0.75 -1.23
N GLU A 155 -4.51 0.68 -0.33
CA GLU A 155 -4.46 -0.23 0.84
C GLU A 155 -5.04 -1.62 0.56
N PHE A 156 -6.21 -1.72 -0.10
CA PHE A 156 -6.95 -2.98 -0.26
C PHE A 156 -7.33 -3.32 -1.71
N GLY A 157 -6.63 -2.72 -2.68
CA GLY A 157 -6.91 -2.87 -4.09
C GLY A 157 -6.44 -4.19 -4.71
N LEU A 158 -7.22 -4.63 -5.70
CA LEU A 158 -6.92 -5.76 -6.58
C LEU A 158 -6.73 -5.27 -8.01
N CYS A 159 -6.02 -6.02 -8.84
CA CYS A 159 -5.96 -5.76 -10.27
C CYS A 159 -6.20 -7.03 -11.07
N LYS A 160 -6.61 -6.87 -12.33
CA LYS A 160 -6.81 -7.99 -13.25
C LYS A 160 -5.67 -8.04 -14.26
N GLN A 161 -4.89 -9.11 -14.23
CA GLN A 161 -3.76 -9.34 -15.13
C GLN A 161 -3.92 -10.70 -15.81
N ASP A 162 -3.89 -10.70 -17.14
CA ASP A 162 -4.06 -11.91 -17.95
C ASP A 162 -5.30 -12.75 -17.58
N GLY A 163 -6.40 -12.05 -17.26
CA GLY A 163 -7.66 -12.66 -16.84
C GLY A 163 -7.72 -13.13 -15.39
N GLN A 164 -6.62 -13.05 -14.64
CA GLN A 164 -6.53 -13.44 -13.23
C GLN A 164 -6.57 -12.23 -12.31
N LEU A 165 -7.19 -12.38 -11.14
CA LEU A 165 -7.11 -11.38 -10.08
C LEU A 165 -5.76 -11.49 -9.36
N LYS A 166 -5.13 -10.34 -9.14
CA LYS A 166 -3.88 -10.13 -8.42
C LYS A 166 -4.05 -9.04 -7.38
N VAL A 167 -3.20 -9.06 -6.37
CA VAL A 167 -3.22 -8.14 -5.24
C VAL A 167 -2.19 -7.05 -5.46
N TYR A 168 -2.57 -5.79 -5.23
CA TYR A 168 -1.64 -4.67 -5.14
C TYR A 168 -1.85 -3.82 -3.88
N GLY A 169 -2.97 -3.95 -3.17
CA GLY A 169 -3.20 -3.22 -1.93
C GLY A 169 -2.16 -3.56 -0.85
N ALA A 170 -1.57 -2.54 -0.24
CA ALA A 170 -0.52 -2.69 0.77
C ALA A 170 -1.00 -3.40 2.06
N GLY A 171 -2.22 -3.15 2.51
CA GLY A 171 -2.86 -3.86 3.61
C GLY A 171 -2.95 -5.36 3.34
N LEU A 172 -3.34 -5.74 2.12
CA LEU A 172 -3.34 -7.14 1.69
C LEU A 172 -1.91 -7.69 1.58
N LEU A 173 -0.98 -6.96 0.97
CA LEU A 173 0.40 -7.41 0.79
C LEU A 173 1.22 -7.47 2.08
N SER A 174 0.70 -7.00 3.21
CA SER A 174 1.36 -7.03 4.51
C SER A 174 0.63 -7.85 5.59
N SER A 175 -0.52 -8.42 5.24
CA SER A 175 -1.35 -9.26 6.09
C SER A 175 -1.54 -10.63 5.46
N VAL A 176 -0.88 -11.65 6.02
CA VAL A 176 -0.99 -13.04 5.54
C VAL A 176 -2.46 -13.50 5.55
N ALA A 177 -3.16 -13.20 6.65
CA ALA A 177 -4.51 -13.69 6.87
C ALA A 177 -5.54 -12.97 5.98
N GLU A 178 -5.40 -11.66 5.80
CA GLU A 178 -6.35 -10.90 4.97
C GLU A 178 -6.10 -11.10 3.47
N LEU A 179 -4.84 -11.26 3.03
CA LEU A 179 -4.54 -11.67 1.66
C LEU A 179 -5.25 -12.97 1.31
N GLN A 180 -5.12 -13.99 2.17
CA GLN A 180 -5.79 -15.28 1.99
C GLN A 180 -7.32 -15.16 2.04
N HIS A 181 -7.87 -14.26 2.86
CA HIS A 181 -9.30 -14.01 2.88
C HIS A 181 -9.79 -13.38 1.56
N ALA A 182 -9.13 -12.31 1.10
CA ALA A 182 -9.51 -11.58 -0.10
C ALA A 182 -9.53 -12.46 -1.36
N ILE A 183 -8.55 -13.35 -1.53
CA ILE A 183 -8.48 -14.27 -2.69
C ILE A 183 -9.57 -15.35 -2.68
N ASN A 184 -10.07 -15.72 -1.49
CA ASN A 184 -11.06 -16.79 -1.32
C ASN A 184 -12.50 -16.26 -1.28
N SER A 185 -12.68 -14.95 -1.12
CA SER A 185 -13.99 -14.28 -1.10
C SER A 185 -14.32 -13.61 -2.43
N GLN A 186 -14.39 -14.39 -3.51
CA GLN A 186 -14.66 -13.86 -4.86
C GLN A 186 -16.00 -13.12 -4.97
N GLU A 187 -16.99 -13.52 -4.17
CA GLU A 187 -18.30 -12.88 -4.07
C GLU A 187 -18.25 -11.44 -3.54
N LYS A 188 -17.18 -11.08 -2.83
CA LYS A 188 -16.95 -9.73 -2.30
C LYS A 188 -16.21 -8.81 -3.26
N ILE A 189 -15.72 -9.33 -4.39
CA ILE A 189 -14.86 -8.59 -5.32
C ILE A 189 -15.72 -7.87 -6.36
N LYS A 190 -15.61 -6.55 -6.40
CA LYS A 190 -16.36 -5.65 -7.30
C LYS A 190 -15.40 -4.92 -8.23
N LYS A 191 -15.89 -4.44 -9.38
CA LYS A 191 -15.09 -3.55 -10.24
C LYS A 191 -15.00 -2.18 -9.58
N PHE A 192 -13.82 -1.58 -9.57
CA PHE A 192 -13.59 -0.25 -9.00
C PHE A 192 -14.38 0.81 -9.77
N ASP A 193 -15.18 1.58 -9.03
CA ASP A 193 -15.96 2.71 -9.54
C ASP A 193 -15.91 3.83 -8.49
N PRO A 194 -15.16 4.92 -8.70
CA PRO A 194 -14.98 5.96 -7.70
C PRO A 194 -16.27 6.53 -7.12
N GLU A 195 -17.33 6.68 -7.94
CA GLU A 195 -18.60 7.26 -7.48
C GLU A 195 -19.33 6.37 -6.47
N LEU A 196 -19.12 5.05 -6.56
CA LEU A 196 -19.70 4.07 -5.64
C LEU A 196 -18.75 3.80 -4.48
N THR A 197 -17.47 3.53 -4.80
CA THR A 197 -16.45 3.13 -3.83
C THR A 197 -16.19 4.22 -2.79
N CYS A 198 -16.31 5.52 -3.12
CA CYS A 198 -16.07 6.59 -2.14
C CYS A 198 -17.05 6.61 -0.96
N ASN A 199 -18.17 5.88 -1.06
CA ASN A 199 -19.19 5.77 -0.02
C ASN A 199 -19.08 4.47 0.79
N GLU A 200 -18.11 3.60 0.49
CA GLU A 200 -17.91 2.34 1.19
C GLU A 200 -17.26 2.56 2.56
N GLU A 201 -17.68 1.78 3.56
CA GLU A 201 -17.14 1.86 4.92
C GLU A 201 -15.72 1.25 5.00
N CYS A 202 -14.75 2.03 5.50
CA CYS A 202 -13.38 1.56 5.73
C CYS A 202 -13.28 0.86 7.08
N ILE A 203 -13.11 -0.47 7.09
CA ILE A 203 -13.04 -1.27 8.31
C ILE A 203 -11.57 -1.47 8.70
N ILE A 204 -11.18 -1.02 9.89
CA ILE A 204 -9.79 -1.14 10.39
C ILE A 204 -9.60 -2.24 11.43
N THR A 205 -10.68 -2.84 11.94
CA THR A 205 -10.66 -3.83 13.04
C THR A 205 -10.98 -5.26 12.60
N ALA A 206 -11.37 -5.44 11.34
CA ALA A 206 -11.76 -6.73 10.75
C ALA A 206 -11.48 -6.70 9.24
N TYR A 207 -11.62 -7.85 8.59
CA TYR A 207 -11.44 -7.94 7.14
C TYR A 207 -12.49 -7.16 6.37
N GLN A 208 -12.13 -6.67 5.19
CA GLN A 208 -13.03 -5.85 4.39
C GLN A 208 -14.29 -6.62 3.93
N ASN A 209 -15.40 -5.88 3.86
CA ASN A 209 -16.67 -6.38 3.34
C ASN A 209 -16.70 -6.45 1.80
N ALA A 210 -15.88 -5.63 1.14
CA ALA A 210 -15.74 -5.61 -0.30
C ALA A 210 -14.29 -5.29 -0.69
N TYR A 211 -13.87 -5.82 -1.84
CA TYR A 211 -12.60 -5.48 -2.47
C TYR A 211 -12.87 -4.96 -3.87
N TYR A 212 -12.04 -4.04 -4.35
CA TYR A 212 -12.24 -3.39 -5.63
C TYR A 212 -11.09 -3.67 -6.58
N TYR A 213 -11.40 -4.12 -7.79
CA TYR A 213 -10.39 -4.38 -8.81
C TYR A 213 -10.39 -3.37 -9.96
N THR A 214 -9.20 -3.08 -10.47
CA THR A 214 -8.98 -2.34 -11.73
C THR A 214 -8.31 -3.25 -12.77
N ASP A 215 -8.51 -2.98 -14.05
CA ASP A 215 -7.84 -3.70 -15.14
C ASP A 215 -6.38 -3.23 -15.29
N SER A 216 -6.06 -2.00 -14.88
CA SER A 216 -4.68 -1.49 -14.80
C SER A 216 -4.55 -0.28 -13.86
N PHE A 217 -3.32 0.08 -13.50
CA PHE A 217 -3.05 1.35 -12.80
C PHE A 217 -3.34 2.58 -13.67
N GLN A 218 -3.27 2.45 -15.00
CA GLN A 218 -3.67 3.51 -15.91
C GLN A 218 -5.18 3.76 -15.84
N GLU A 219 -6.00 2.71 -15.89
CA GLU A 219 -7.46 2.82 -15.72
C GLU A 219 -7.78 3.43 -14.34
N ALA A 220 -7.12 2.96 -13.27
CA ALA A 220 -7.28 3.52 -11.94
C ALA A 220 -7.01 5.03 -11.91
N THR A 221 -5.92 5.47 -12.56
CA THR A 221 -5.53 6.88 -12.67
C THR A 221 -6.56 7.69 -13.45
N GLU A 222 -7.02 7.20 -14.60
CA GLU A 222 -8.01 7.87 -15.43
C GLU A 222 -9.35 8.03 -14.69
N LYS A 223 -9.80 6.99 -13.99
CA LYS A 223 -11.00 7.03 -13.15
C LYS A 223 -10.87 8.03 -12.00
N MET A 224 -9.72 8.05 -11.32
CA MET A 224 -9.47 9.02 -10.25
C MET A 224 -9.46 10.45 -10.76
N ARG A 225 -8.84 10.72 -11.92
CA ARG A 225 -8.87 12.06 -12.53
C ARG A 225 -10.28 12.49 -12.92
N ALA A 226 -11.08 11.58 -13.48
CA ALA A 226 -12.47 11.86 -13.82
C ALA A 226 -13.29 12.19 -12.56
N PHE A 227 -13.11 11.42 -11.48
CA PHE A 227 -13.74 11.70 -10.19
C PHE A 227 -13.25 13.00 -9.56
N ALA A 228 -11.96 13.28 -9.60
CA ALA A 228 -11.39 14.53 -9.08
C ALA A 228 -11.98 15.77 -9.76
N ALA A 229 -12.38 15.67 -11.03
CA ALA A 229 -13.05 16.75 -11.74
C ALA A 229 -14.50 17.03 -11.27
N THR A 230 -15.10 16.13 -10.48
CA THR A 230 -16.47 16.29 -9.94
C THR A 230 -16.49 16.83 -8.50
N ILE A 231 -15.33 16.89 -7.83
CA ILE A 231 -15.17 17.37 -6.45
C ILE A 231 -14.35 18.67 -6.42
N GLN A 232 -14.57 19.54 -5.41
CA GLN A 232 -13.94 20.88 -5.31
C GLN A 232 -13.42 21.19 -3.92
#